data_AF-A0A0G0K0F0-F1
#
_entry.id   AF-A0A0G0K0F0-F1
#
_cell.length_a   1.000
_cell.length_b   1.000
_cell.length_c   1.000
_cell.angle_alpha   90.00
_cell.angle_beta   90.00
_cell.angle_gamma   90.00
#
_symmetry.space_group_name_H-M   'P 1'
#
loop_
_entity.id
_entity.type
_entity.pdbx_description
1 polymer ?
#
loop_
_entity_poly.entity_id
_entity_poly.type
_entity_poly.pdbx_seq_one_letter_code
_entity_poly.pdbx_strand_id
1 'polypeptide(L)'
;MNRPDGRYLHRTIQSATYENPNQVLALSVLRILGGTRKQILIVTRDPESNFTHPNVISVPTKRVSQGVADELLQSLEIADKKDLSKPDDPKRVVYYEPNKIISLEEASCNPLRQAVEMVMASKLGIADELEKKLISYKAWVTLALNWAARYANGTDARLSSEPIRMTNIAVHVESSGNVFPKNTASYSSMKWIDFEYFKQIAESKDPKIIGLDPAHYSVGGVCIESTRLAMENDSFSK
;
A
#
# COMPACT_ATOMS: atom_id res chain seq x y z
N MET A 1 1.23 -37.46 10.56
CA MET A 1 1.85 -36.43 9.70
C MET A 1 1.70 -35.09 10.39
N ASN A 2 2.79 -34.54 10.88
CA ASN A 2 2.82 -33.31 11.68
C ASN A 2 2.62 -32.08 10.79
N ARG A 3 1.64 -31.24 11.12
CA ARG A 3 1.46 -29.91 10.51
C ARG A 3 2.55 -28.97 11.06
N PRO A 4 3.20 -28.13 10.24
CA PRO A 4 4.03 -27.05 10.78
C PRO A 4 3.12 -26.04 11.46
N ASP A 5 3.40 -25.74 12.72
CA ASP A 5 2.66 -24.73 13.46
C ASP A 5 2.94 -23.34 12.88
N GLY A 6 1.89 -22.53 12.74
CA GLY A 6 1.95 -21.16 12.28
C GLY A 6 2.35 -20.19 13.39
N ARG A 7 3.34 -20.53 14.22
CA ARG A 7 3.86 -19.58 15.21
C ARG A 7 4.81 -18.61 14.52
N TYR A 8 4.27 -17.47 14.13
CA TYR A 8 5.09 -16.28 13.85
C TYR A 8 5.87 -15.92 15.13
N LEU A 9 7.16 -16.28 15.13
CA LEU A 9 8.12 -15.92 16.16
C LEU A 9 8.18 -14.39 16.31
N HIS A 10 7.53 -13.87 17.34
CA HIS A 10 7.83 -12.56 17.93
C HIS A 10 9.22 -12.63 18.60
N ARG A 11 10.29 -12.58 17.80
CA ARG A 11 11.64 -12.29 18.31
C ARG A 11 11.81 -10.78 18.42
N THR A 12 12.12 -10.33 19.63
CA THR A 12 12.59 -8.99 19.97
C THR A 12 13.69 -8.57 18.99
N ILE A 13 13.43 -7.48 18.27
CA ILE A 13 14.30 -6.93 17.24
C ILE A 13 15.43 -6.17 17.96
N GLN A 14 16.67 -6.62 17.82
CA GLN A 14 17.81 -5.75 18.06
C GLN A 14 17.70 -4.56 17.10
N SER A 15 17.75 -3.35 17.66
CA SER A 15 17.69 -2.07 16.97
C SER A 15 18.87 -1.93 16.00
N ALA A 16 18.77 -2.55 14.83
CA ALA A 16 19.58 -2.15 13.69
C ALA A 16 19.13 -0.73 13.35
N THR A 17 20.05 0.22 13.43
CA THR A 17 19.84 1.56 12.88
C THR A 17 19.50 1.41 11.40
N TYR A 18 18.28 1.83 11.03
CA TYR A 18 17.76 1.75 9.66
C TYR A 18 18.43 2.84 8.81
N GLU A 19 19.73 2.73 8.56
CA GLU A 19 20.41 3.65 7.66
C GLU A 19 19.93 3.38 6.23
N ASN A 20 19.26 4.38 5.63
CA ASN A 20 18.77 4.38 4.25
C ASN A 20 17.80 3.22 3.90
N PRO A 21 16.60 3.18 4.50
CA PRO A 21 15.60 2.18 4.15
C PRO A 21 15.15 2.31 2.69
N ASN A 22 14.83 1.17 2.06
CA ASN A 22 14.24 1.16 0.71
C ASN A 22 12.89 1.88 0.71
N GLN A 23 12.72 2.86 -0.17
CA GLN A 23 11.49 3.65 -0.25
C GLN A 23 10.41 2.93 -1.05
N VAL A 24 9.22 2.79 -0.46
CA VAL A 24 8.08 2.12 -1.07
C VAL A 24 6.85 3.01 -0.97
N LEU A 25 6.20 3.27 -2.09
CA LEU A 25 4.87 3.88 -2.12
C LEU A 25 3.82 2.77 -2.06
N ALA A 26 2.80 2.96 -1.23
CA ALA A 26 1.60 2.13 -1.18
C ALA A 26 0.37 3.00 -1.50
N LEU A 27 -0.44 2.59 -2.46
CA LEU A 27 -1.69 3.29 -2.78
C LEU A 27 -2.87 2.58 -2.13
N SER A 28 -3.54 3.26 -1.21
CA SER A 28 -4.85 2.84 -0.72
C SER A 28 -5.93 3.43 -1.61
N VAL A 29 -6.27 2.72 -2.69
CA VAL A 29 -7.20 3.21 -3.72
C VAL A 29 -8.64 2.93 -3.30
N LEU A 30 -9.45 3.98 -3.19
CA LEU A 30 -10.79 4.00 -2.66
C LEU A 30 -11.81 4.42 -3.72
N ARG A 31 -13.04 3.94 -3.59
CA ARG A 31 -14.21 4.48 -4.27
C ARG A 31 -15.42 4.47 -3.36
N ILE A 32 -16.36 5.37 -3.62
CA ILE A 32 -17.67 5.41 -2.95
C ILE A 32 -18.76 5.02 -3.94
N LEU A 33 -19.50 3.97 -3.62
CA LEU A 33 -20.67 3.52 -4.38
C LEU A 33 -21.95 4.00 -3.70
N GLY A 34 -22.90 4.54 -4.47
CA GLY A 34 -24.20 4.96 -3.95
C GLY A 34 -24.13 6.02 -2.84
N GLY A 35 -23.06 6.82 -2.81
CA GLY A 35 -22.84 7.90 -1.85
C GLY A 35 -22.38 7.49 -0.45
N THR A 36 -22.42 6.20 -0.11
CA THR A 36 -22.14 5.74 1.28
C THR A 36 -21.23 4.52 1.36
N ARG A 37 -21.29 3.61 0.39
CA ARG A 37 -20.56 2.35 0.46
C ARG A 37 -19.13 2.53 -0.02
N LYS A 38 -18.19 2.50 0.92
CA LYS A 38 -16.75 2.58 0.66
C LYS A 38 -16.20 1.22 0.23
N GLN A 39 -15.41 1.23 -0.83
CA GLN A 39 -14.66 0.07 -1.29
C GLN A 39 -13.18 0.44 -1.46
N ILE A 40 -12.32 -0.55 -1.29
CA ILE A 40 -10.88 -0.44 -1.51
C ILE A 40 -10.44 -1.46 -2.56
N LEU A 41 -9.52 -1.04 -3.43
CA LEU A 41 -8.93 -1.91 -4.42
C LEU A 41 -7.84 -2.75 -3.76
N ILE A 42 -8.05 -4.07 -3.74
CA ILE A 42 -7.00 -5.03 -3.43
C ILE A 42 -6.48 -5.64 -4.72
N VAL A 43 -5.22 -6.05 -4.68
CA VAL A 43 -4.53 -6.69 -5.80
C VAL A 43 -3.86 -7.97 -5.32
N THR A 44 -3.84 -8.97 -6.19
CA THR A 44 -3.12 -10.23 -5.96
C THR A 44 -1.90 -10.24 -6.85
N ARG A 45 -0.71 -10.42 -6.26
CA ARG A 45 0.55 -10.45 -7.02
C ARG A 45 0.56 -11.62 -7.99
N ASP A 46 0.95 -11.32 -9.22
CA ASP A 46 1.13 -12.33 -10.24
C ASP A 46 2.35 -13.21 -9.89
N PRO A 47 2.20 -14.55 -9.85
CA PRO A 47 3.28 -15.45 -9.44
C PRO A 47 4.44 -15.49 -10.46
N GLU A 48 4.19 -15.22 -11.73
CA GLU A 48 5.23 -15.21 -12.78
C GLU A 48 6.10 -13.95 -12.66
N SER A 49 5.49 -12.80 -12.33
CA SER A 49 6.20 -11.54 -12.14
C SER A 49 6.78 -11.35 -10.72
N ASN A 50 6.33 -12.15 -9.74
CA ASN A 50 6.74 -12.01 -8.34
C ASN A 50 7.05 -13.34 -7.64
N PHE A 51 8.17 -13.95 -8.02
CA PHE A 51 8.66 -15.20 -7.44
C PHE A 51 8.91 -15.15 -5.93
N THR A 52 9.23 -13.98 -5.36
CA THR A 52 9.49 -13.84 -3.92
C THR A 52 8.22 -13.88 -3.06
N HIS A 53 7.09 -13.47 -3.64
CA HIS A 53 5.81 -13.29 -2.95
C HIS A 53 4.64 -13.62 -3.89
N PRO A 54 4.55 -14.87 -4.40
CA PRO A 54 3.48 -15.27 -5.31
C PRO A 54 2.13 -15.27 -4.58
N ASN A 55 1.06 -14.89 -5.28
CA ASN A 55 -0.32 -14.92 -4.77
C ASN A 55 -0.55 -14.15 -3.46
N VAL A 56 0.29 -13.15 -3.17
CA VAL A 56 0.11 -12.28 -2.01
C VAL A 56 -0.95 -11.23 -2.34
N ILE A 57 -1.99 -11.17 -1.50
CA ILE A 57 -3.00 -10.12 -1.49
C ILE A 57 -2.39 -8.89 -0.82
N SER A 58 -2.44 -7.78 -1.54
CA SER A 58 -1.80 -6.52 -1.17
C SER A 58 -2.62 -5.33 -1.66
N VAL A 59 -2.15 -4.13 -1.35
CA VAL A 59 -2.51 -2.91 -2.08
C VAL A 59 -1.44 -2.60 -3.13
N PRO A 60 -1.73 -1.79 -4.16
CA PRO A 60 -0.74 -1.42 -5.16
C PRO A 60 0.50 -0.78 -4.53
N THR A 61 1.69 -1.28 -4.89
CA THR A 61 2.95 -0.75 -4.36
C THR A 61 4.01 -0.58 -5.44
N LYS A 62 4.92 0.38 -5.21
CA LYS A 62 6.09 0.59 -6.07
C LYS A 62 7.29 1.05 -5.24
N ARG A 63 8.45 0.45 -5.49
CA ARG A 63 9.72 0.97 -4.98
C ARG A 63 10.09 2.23 -5.75
N VAL A 64 10.58 3.24 -5.05
CA VAL A 64 11.04 4.50 -5.63
C VAL A 64 12.44 4.82 -5.13
N SER A 65 13.13 5.73 -5.82
CA SER A 65 14.41 6.24 -5.33
C SER A 65 14.21 7.11 -4.10
N GLN A 66 15.28 7.29 -3.32
CA GLN A 66 15.27 8.19 -2.16
C GLN A 66 14.86 9.61 -2.57
N GLY A 67 15.38 10.13 -3.69
CA GLY A 67 15.05 11.48 -4.17
C GLY A 67 13.56 11.68 -4.45
N VAL A 68 12.88 10.71 -5.05
CA VAL A 68 11.42 10.79 -5.30
C VAL A 68 10.64 10.78 -3.98
N ALA A 69 11.06 9.96 -3.01
CA ALA A 69 10.41 9.93 -1.71
C ALA A 69 10.64 11.24 -0.92
N ASP A 70 11.85 11.78 -0.97
CA ASP A 70 12.20 13.02 -0.29
C ASP A 70 11.44 14.21 -0.89
N GLU A 71 11.40 14.33 -2.21
CA GLU A 71 10.64 15.38 -2.90
C GLU A 71 9.14 15.31 -2.57
N LEU A 72 8.57 14.10 -2.57
CA LEU A 72 7.20 13.88 -2.14
C LEU A 72 6.98 14.37 -0.70
N LEU A 73 7.83 13.96 0.24
CA LEU A 73 7.67 14.29 1.65
C LEU A 73 7.97 15.77 1.95
N GLN A 74 8.87 16.40 1.21
CA GLN A 74 9.16 17.84 1.29
C GLN A 74 8.00 18.66 0.74
N SER A 75 7.30 18.20 -0.30
CA SER A 75 6.08 18.87 -0.78
C SER A 75 4.93 18.91 0.24
N LEU A 76 5.03 18.10 1.32
CA LEU A 76 4.08 18.09 2.43
C LEU A 76 4.43 19.10 3.54
N GLU A 77 5.50 19.91 3.40
CA GLU A 77 6.09 20.78 4.44
C GLU A 77 5.18 21.90 5.00
N ILE A 78 3.86 21.79 4.87
CA ILE A 78 2.87 22.71 5.45
C ILE A 78 1.94 22.00 6.47
N ALA A 79 2.00 20.67 6.60
CA ALA A 79 1.13 19.91 7.49
C ALA A 79 1.86 19.45 8.78
N ASP A 80 1.28 19.75 9.95
CA ASP A 80 1.76 19.31 11.27
C ASP A 80 2.10 17.80 11.26
N LYS A 81 3.39 17.49 11.43
CA LYS A 81 3.86 16.09 11.53
C LYS A 81 3.60 15.59 12.94
N LYS A 82 2.74 14.60 13.11
CA LYS A 82 2.58 13.89 14.38
C LYS A 82 3.33 12.57 14.31
N ASP A 83 4.50 12.55 14.95
CA ASP A 83 5.19 11.30 15.23
C ASP A 83 4.57 10.65 16.46
N LEU A 84 3.86 9.55 16.25
CA LEU A 84 3.20 8.81 17.34
C LEU A 84 4.03 7.62 17.82
N SER A 85 5.24 7.45 17.30
CA SER A 85 6.13 6.38 17.74
C SER A 85 6.81 6.75 19.06
N LYS A 86 7.06 5.74 19.89
CA LYS A 86 7.96 5.91 21.04
C LYS A 86 9.39 6.11 20.50
N PRO A 87 10.26 6.87 21.19
CA PRO A 87 11.64 7.12 20.73
C PRO A 87 12.43 5.86 20.34
N ASP A 88 12.12 4.71 20.96
CA ASP A 88 12.79 3.43 20.74
C ASP A 88 11.99 2.44 19.86
N ASP A 89 10.90 2.87 19.22
CA ASP A 89 10.07 1.96 18.42
C ASP A 89 10.73 1.66 17.06
N PRO A 90 11.11 0.40 16.76
CA PRO A 90 11.60 0.03 15.44
C PRO A 90 10.53 0.22 14.35
N LYS A 91 9.25 0.39 14.72
CA LYS A 91 8.11 0.68 13.84
C LYS A 91 7.68 2.12 13.99
N ARG A 92 8.53 3.03 13.54
CA ARG A 92 8.21 4.45 13.52
C ARG A 92 7.08 4.73 12.51
N VAL A 93 5.94 5.20 13.01
CA VAL A 93 4.79 5.65 12.21
C VAL A 93 4.66 7.17 12.34
N VAL A 94 4.70 7.85 11.21
CA VAL A 94 4.47 9.29 11.11
C VAL A 94 3.17 9.51 10.36
N TYR A 95 2.21 10.22 10.97
CA TYR A 95 0.98 10.62 10.30
C TYR A 95 1.13 12.03 9.73
N TYR A 96 0.50 12.25 8.58
CA TYR A 96 0.46 13.54 7.90
C TYR A 96 -0.98 14.07 7.94
N GLU A 97 -1.13 15.37 8.24
CA GLU A 97 -2.42 16.02 8.02
C GLU A 97 -2.71 16.08 6.50
N PRO A 98 -3.98 16.00 6.09
CA PRO A 98 -4.31 15.78 4.68
C PRO A 98 -4.07 17.05 3.87
N ASN A 99 -2.96 17.07 3.11
CA ASN A 99 -2.83 17.99 1.98
C ASN A 99 -3.39 17.30 0.73
N LYS A 100 -4.66 17.56 0.44
CA LYS A 100 -5.40 16.89 -0.64
C LYS A 100 -5.13 17.56 -1.98
N ILE A 101 -4.69 16.77 -2.94
CA ILE A 101 -4.59 17.18 -4.35
C ILE A 101 -5.82 16.70 -5.12
N ILE A 102 -6.23 17.46 -6.14
CA ILE A 102 -7.26 17.07 -7.10
C ILE A 102 -6.59 16.90 -8.47
N SER A 103 -6.57 15.67 -9.00
CA SER A 103 -5.82 15.28 -10.20
C SER A 103 -5.96 16.21 -11.42
N LEU A 104 -7.16 16.74 -11.70
CA LEU A 104 -7.41 17.58 -12.88
C LEU A 104 -7.10 19.06 -12.66
N GLU A 105 -7.00 19.50 -11.42
CA GLU A 105 -6.77 20.92 -11.05
C GLU A 105 -5.28 21.20 -10.77
N GLU A 106 -4.54 20.15 -10.43
CA GLU A 106 -3.16 20.25 -9.97
C GLU A 106 -2.17 20.31 -11.12
N ALA A 107 -1.09 21.07 -10.93
CA ALA A 107 -0.01 21.14 -11.89
C ALA A 107 0.56 19.74 -12.17
N SER A 108 0.88 19.45 -13.44
CA SER A 108 1.50 18.17 -13.83
C SER A 108 2.84 17.89 -13.14
N CYS A 109 3.48 18.93 -12.58
CA CYS A 109 4.72 18.85 -11.81
C CYS A 109 4.49 18.68 -10.30
N ASN A 110 3.26 18.47 -9.82
CA ASN A 110 3.00 18.23 -8.41
C ASN A 110 3.57 16.84 -8.00
N PRO A 111 4.50 16.76 -7.02
CA PRO A 111 5.17 15.49 -6.66
C PRO A 111 4.21 14.39 -6.21
N LEU A 112 3.16 14.72 -5.46
CA LEU A 112 2.14 13.77 -5.03
C LEU A 112 1.33 13.25 -6.22
N ARG A 113 0.99 14.13 -7.17
CA ARG A 113 0.29 13.73 -8.39
C ARG A 113 1.14 12.74 -9.18
N GLN A 114 2.40 13.09 -9.46
CA GLN A 114 3.33 12.25 -10.21
C GLN A 114 3.55 10.89 -9.52
N ALA A 115 3.71 10.89 -8.20
CA ALA A 115 3.86 9.66 -7.42
C ALA A 115 2.64 8.73 -7.57
N VAL A 116 1.42 9.27 -7.51
CA VAL A 116 0.18 8.50 -7.70
C VAL A 116 0.05 7.99 -9.14
N GLU A 117 0.17 8.88 -10.13
CA GLU A 117 0.03 8.52 -11.55
C GLU A 117 1.09 7.49 -11.96
N MET A 118 2.33 7.62 -11.49
CA MET A 118 3.38 6.64 -11.74
C MET A 118 3.00 5.23 -11.24
N VAL A 119 2.47 5.11 -10.02
CA VAL A 119 2.05 3.79 -9.50
C VAL A 119 0.83 3.29 -10.26
N MET A 120 -0.17 4.13 -10.49
CA MET A 120 -1.38 3.79 -11.23
C MET A 120 -1.06 3.32 -12.66
N ALA A 121 -0.30 4.09 -13.42
CA ALA A 121 0.11 3.75 -14.79
C ALA A 121 0.93 2.46 -14.82
N SER A 122 1.98 2.35 -14.00
CA SER A 122 2.92 1.22 -14.10
C SER A 122 2.47 -0.07 -13.40
N LYS A 123 1.53 0.00 -12.45
CA LYS A 123 1.07 -1.17 -11.70
C LYS A 123 -0.38 -1.55 -11.99
N LEU A 124 -1.26 -0.57 -12.18
CA LEU A 124 -2.69 -0.80 -12.38
C LEU A 124 -3.09 -0.79 -13.86
N GLY A 125 -2.15 -0.50 -14.76
CA GLY A 125 -2.38 -0.62 -16.20
C GLY A 125 -3.36 0.39 -16.75
N ILE A 126 -3.45 1.57 -16.12
CA ILE A 126 -4.38 2.65 -16.47
C ILE A 126 -3.67 3.89 -17.03
N ALA A 127 -2.55 3.71 -17.71
CA ALA A 127 -1.73 4.81 -18.25
C ALA A 127 -2.52 5.64 -19.27
N ASP A 128 -3.15 4.96 -20.24
CA ASP A 128 -3.97 5.58 -21.28
C ASP A 128 -5.14 6.37 -20.69
N GLU A 129 -5.81 5.83 -19.68
CA GLU A 129 -6.95 6.47 -19.02
C GLU A 129 -6.53 7.73 -18.26
N LEU A 130 -5.35 7.73 -17.65
CA LEU A 130 -4.76 8.92 -17.01
C LEU A 130 -4.44 10.00 -18.05
N GLU A 131 -3.79 9.63 -19.17
CA GLU A 131 -3.42 10.57 -20.24
C GLU A 131 -4.66 11.19 -20.91
N LYS A 132 -5.69 10.37 -21.15
CA LYS A 132 -6.97 10.81 -21.71
C LYS A 132 -7.86 11.53 -20.70
N LYS A 133 -7.41 11.72 -19.45
CA LYS A 133 -8.15 12.35 -18.34
C LYS A 133 -9.52 11.69 -18.09
N LEU A 134 -9.61 10.38 -18.31
CA LEU A 134 -10.83 9.59 -18.07
C LEU A 134 -11.00 9.21 -16.60
N ILE A 135 -9.95 9.36 -15.81
CA ILE A 135 -9.94 9.12 -14.37
C ILE A 135 -9.65 10.45 -13.67
N SER A 136 -10.58 10.87 -12.82
CA SER A 136 -10.32 11.88 -11.80
C SER A 136 -10.22 11.22 -10.43
N TYR A 137 -9.31 11.73 -9.62
CA TYR A 137 -9.10 11.30 -8.26
C TYR A 137 -8.66 12.46 -7.37
N LYS A 138 -8.87 12.25 -6.06
CA LYS A 138 -8.26 13.01 -4.98
C LYS A 138 -7.19 12.17 -4.32
N ALA A 139 -6.06 12.75 -3.95
CA ALA A 139 -5.00 12.01 -3.25
C ALA A 139 -4.37 12.82 -2.12
N TRP A 140 -3.91 12.11 -1.09
CA TRP A 140 -3.16 12.69 0.03
C TRP A 140 -2.28 11.63 0.68
N VAL A 141 -1.13 12.05 1.17
CA VAL A 141 -0.28 11.19 2.01
C VAL A 141 -0.94 11.04 3.38
N THR A 142 -1.04 9.80 3.86
CA THR A 142 -1.72 9.49 5.13
C THR A 142 -0.72 9.22 6.23
N LEU A 143 0.28 8.37 5.93
CA LEU A 143 1.34 8.01 6.85
C LEU A 143 2.62 7.58 6.13
N ALA A 144 3.72 7.61 6.87
CA ALA A 144 4.95 6.92 6.53
C ALA A 144 5.33 5.96 7.68
N LEU A 145 5.66 4.72 7.33
CA LEU A 145 5.98 3.65 8.26
C LEU A 145 7.36 3.06 7.95
N ASN A 146 8.25 3.05 8.94
CA ASN A 146 9.50 2.27 8.86
C ASN A 146 9.23 0.82 9.28
N TRP A 147 9.74 -0.13 8.53
CA TRP A 147 9.56 -1.56 8.80
C TRP A 147 10.73 -2.39 8.28
N ALA A 148 10.84 -3.63 8.77
CA ALA A 148 11.76 -4.63 8.24
C ALA A 148 10.98 -5.67 7.42
N ALA A 149 11.03 -5.58 6.09
CA ALA A 149 10.41 -6.59 5.23
C ALA A 149 11.22 -7.88 5.31
N ARG A 150 10.54 -9.01 5.55
CA ARG A 150 11.17 -10.33 5.68
C ARG A 150 10.66 -11.26 4.59
N TYR A 151 11.56 -11.98 3.93
CA TYR A 151 11.23 -12.94 2.89
C TYR A 151 12.19 -14.13 2.91
N ALA A 152 11.70 -15.28 2.46
CA ALA A 152 12.53 -16.45 2.25
C ALA A 152 13.35 -16.24 0.97
N ASN A 153 14.67 -16.37 1.07
CA ASN A 153 15.52 -16.35 -0.11
C ASN A 153 15.55 -17.79 -0.63
N GLY A 154 15.05 -18.05 -1.85
CA GLY A 154 14.61 -19.37 -2.33
C GLY A 154 15.60 -20.55 -2.27
N THR A 155 16.83 -20.33 -1.79
CA THR A 155 17.88 -21.35 -1.63
C THR A 155 18.38 -21.50 -0.18
N ASP A 156 18.06 -20.58 0.73
CA ASP A 156 18.55 -20.60 2.12
C ASP A 156 17.37 -20.46 3.09
N ALA A 157 17.33 -21.31 4.12
CA ALA A 157 16.31 -21.26 5.16
C ALA A 157 16.38 -19.99 6.03
N ARG A 158 17.42 -19.17 5.82
CA ARG A 158 17.58 -17.87 6.45
C ARG A 158 16.61 -16.86 5.85
N LEU A 159 15.76 -16.28 6.72
CA LEU A 159 14.94 -15.13 6.37
C LEU A 159 15.87 -13.94 6.07
N SER A 160 15.83 -13.47 4.82
CA SER A 160 16.39 -12.17 4.48
C SER A 160 15.48 -11.09 5.07
N SER A 161 16.10 -10.01 5.55
CA SER A 161 15.40 -8.85 6.08
C SER A 161 15.96 -7.62 5.40
N GLU A 162 15.08 -6.75 4.90
CA GLU A 162 15.48 -5.46 4.37
C GLU A 162 14.74 -4.32 5.10
N PRO A 163 15.44 -3.22 5.41
CA PRO A 163 14.79 -2.02 5.92
C PRO A 163 13.96 -1.38 4.80
N ILE A 164 12.69 -1.08 5.08
CA ILE A 164 11.81 -0.35 4.17
C ILE A 164 11.17 0.84 4.88
N ARG A 165 10.97 1.91 4.13
CA ARG A 165 10.11 3.04 4.52
C ARG A 165 8.94 3.07 3.55
N MET A 166 7.76 2.85 4.09
CA MET A 166 6.54 2.78 3.31
C MET A 166 5.70 4.04 3.50
N THR A 167 5.55 4.82 2.43
CA THR A 167 4.65 5.98 2.40
C THR A 167 3.31 5.54 1.84
N ASN A 168 2.26 5.60 2.66
CA ASN A 168 0.90 5.31 2.25
C ASN A 168 0.23 6.57 1.71
N ILE A 169 -0.39 6.44 0.54
CA ILE A 169 -1.12 7.50 -0.13
C ILE A 169 -2.57 7.01 -0.28
N ALA A 170 -3.52 7.71 0.32
CA ALA A 170 -4.92 7.49 0.03
C ALA A 170 -5.24 8.10 -1.33
N VAL A 171 -5.96 7.35 -2.17
CA VAL A 171 -6.42 7.83 -3.46
C VAL A 171 -7.89 7.54 -3.62
N HIS A 172 -8.73 8.58 -3.58
CA HIS A 172 -10.15 8.47 -3.81
C HIS A 172 -10.45 8.70 -5.30
N VAL A 173 -10.83 7.64 -6.00
CA VAL A 173 -11.24 7.70 -7.41
C VAL A 173 -12.69 8.17 -7.49
N GLU A 174 -12.92 9.23 -8.25
CA GLU A 174 -14.25 9.83 -8.43
C GLU A 174 -14.97 9.28 -9.67
N SER A 175 -14.25 8.72 -10.64
CA SER A 175 -14.85 8.15 -11.86
C SER A 175 -15.67 6.89 -11.56
N SER A 176 -16.88 6.80 -12.12
CA SER A 176 -17.84 5.71 -11.93
C SER A 176 -17.57 4.43 -12.77
N GLY A 177 -16.46 4.37 -13.50
CA GLY A 177 -16.17 3.29 -14.44
C GLY A 177 -15.39 2.11 -13.87
N ASN A 178 -15.57 0.92 -14.47
CA ASN A 178 -14.61 -0.20 -14.39
C ASN A 178 -13.36 0.10 -15.23
N VAL A 179 -12.67 1.21 -14.91
CA VAL A 179 -11.45 1.65 -15.60
C VAL A 179 -10.25 0.78 -15.27
N PHE A 180 -10.27 0.10 -14.12
CA PHE A 180 -9.22 -0.82 -13.74
C PHE A 180 -9.42 -2.16 -14.47
N PRO A 181 -8.39 -2.69 -15.15
CA PRO A 181 -8.48 -4.00 -15.77
C PRO A 181 -8.62 -5.11 -14.70
N LYS A 182 -8.96 -6.33 -15.11
CA LYS A 182 -9.07 -7.45 -14.16
C LYS A 182 -7.70 -7.93 -13.66
N ASN A 183 -6.68 -7.79 -14.50
CA ASN A 183 -5.30 -8.20 -14.26
C ASN A 183 -4.34 -7.24 -14.97
N THR A 184 -3.07 -7.29 -14.59
CA THR A 184 -1.96 -6.55 -15.23
C THR A 184 -0.72 -7.42 -15.24
N ALA A 185 0.36 -6.96 -15.88
CA ALA A 185 1.66 -7.63 -15.79
C ALA A 185 2.20 -7.76 -14.35
N SER A 186 1.69 -6.96 -13.39
CA SER A 186 2.10 -7.06 -11.97
C SER A 186 1.12 -7.85 -11.10
N TYR A 187 -0.14 -8.01 -11.54
CA TYR A 187 -1.21 -8.55 -10.71
C TYR A 187 -2.07 -9.54 -11.49
N SER A 188 -2.21 -10.75 -10.94
CA SER A 188 -3.07 -11.79 -11.49
C SER A 188 -4.55 -11.49 -11.29
N SER A 189 -4.89 -10.64 -10.31
CA SER A 189 -6.26 -10.23 -10.01
C SER A 189 -6.29 -8.86 -9.34
N MET A 190 -7.29 -8.05 -9.69
CA MET A 190 -7.63 -6.80 -9.01
C MET A 190 -9.12 -6.83 -8.66
N LYS A 191 -9.43 -6.55 -7.39
CA LYS A 191 -10.79 -6.68 -6.86
C LYS A 191 -11.11 -5.51 -5.94
N TRP A 192 -12.26 -4.90 -6.18
CA TRP A 192 -12.87 -4.00 -5.21
C TRP A 192 -13.52 -4.83 -4.11
N ILE A 193 -13.13 -4.57 -2.86
CA ILE A 193 -13.78 -5.18 -1.69
C ILE A 193 -14.33 -4.09 -0.78
N ASP A 194 -15.33 -4.46 0.01
CA ASP A 194 -15.87 -3.55 1.00
C ASP A 194 -14.82 -3.23 2.07
N PHE A 195 -14.89 -1.99 2.54
CA PHE A 195 -13.96 -1.45 3.51
C PHE A 195 -13.88 -2.29 4.80
N GLU A 196 -15.02 -2.80 5.26
CA GLU A 196 -15.08 -3.65 6.45
C GLU A 196 -14.45 -5.03 6.22
N TYR A 197 -14.59 -5.61 5.03
CA TYR A 197 -13.87 -6.84 4.69
C TYR A 197 -12.36 -6.59 4.62
N PHE A 198 -11.93 -5.42 4.13
CA PHE A 198 -10.51 -5.08 4.17
C PHE A 198 -9.96 -5.05 5.60
N LYS A 199 -10.67 -4.43 6.55
CA LYS A 199 -10.24 -4.42 7.96
C LYS A 199 -10.11 -5.84 8.50
N GLN A 200 -11.11 -6.68 8.27
CA GLN A 200 -11.11 -8.07 8.72
C GLN A 200 -9.94 -8.87 8.13
N ILE A 201 -9.64 -8.76 6.83
CA ILE A 201 -8.48 -9.44 6.25
C ILE A 201 -7.16 -8.86 6.76
N ALA A 202 -7.09 -7.55 6.98
CA ALA A 202 -5.88 -6.90 7.46
C ALA A 202 -5.55 -7.32 8.90
N GLU A 203 -6.54 -7.60 9.73
CA GLU A 203 -6.36 -8.05 11.11
C GLU A 203 -6.12 -9.57 11.19
N SER A 204 -7.01 -10.36 10.60
CA SER A 204 -6.96 -11.84 10.68
C SER A 204 -5.89 -12.46 9.79
N LYS A 205 -5.45 -11.74 8.76
CA LYS A 205 -4.62 -12.25 7.66
C LYS A 205 -5.25 -13.45 6.92
N ASP A 206 -6.57 -13.63 7.00
CA ASP A 206 -7.29 -14.74 6.36
C ASP A 206 -7.90 -14.35 5.00
N PRO A 207 -7.41 -14.91 3.87
CA PRO A 207 -7.96 -14.66 2.55
C PRO A 207 -9.39 -15.22 2.33
N LYS A 208 -9.87 -16.14 3.18
CA LYS A 208 -11.23 -16.71 3.07
C LYS A 208 -12.33 -15.67 3.16
N ILE A 209 -12.11 -14.61 3.91
CA ILE A 209 -13.05 -13.49 4.10
C ILE A 209 -13.47 -12.88 2.76
N ILE A 210 -12.58 -12.90 1.76
CA ILE A 210 -12.85 -12.38 0.41
C ILE A 210 -13.06 -13.49 -0.64
N GLY A 211 -13.25 -14.73 -0.18
CA GLY A 211 -13.54 -15.91 -0.98
C GLY A 211 -12.31 -16.55 -1.64
N LEU A 212 -11.12 -16.36 -1.08
CA LEU A 212 -9.87 -16.93 -1.61
C LEU A 212 -9.36 -18.07 -0.72
N ASP A 213 -8.74 -19.07 -1.32
CA ASP A 213 -8.21 -20.24 -0.61
C ASP A 213 -6.86 -19.94 0.07
N PRO A 214 -6.74 -20.05 1.40
CA PRO A 214 -5.50 -19.78 2.12
C PRO A 214 -4.37 -20.77 1.81
N ALA A 215 -4.65 -21.91 1.16
CA ALA A 215 -3.59 -22.78 0.65
C ALA A 215 -2.85 -22.16 -0.55
N HIS A 216 -3.49 -21.25 -1.27
CA HIS A 216 -2.98 -20.66 -2.51
C HIS A 216 -2.66 -19.17 -2.38
N TYR A 217 -3.34 -18.47 -1.47
CA TYR A 217 -3.23 -17.03 -1.29
C TYR A 217 -2.81 -16.70 0.14
N SER A 218 -2.10 -15.60 0.30
CA SER A 218 -1.76 -15.07 1.63
C SER A 218 -2.05 -13.59 1.72
N VAL A 219 -2.51 -13.13 2.88
CA VAL A 219 -2.71 -11.70 3.17
C VAL A 219 -1.57 -11.25 4.04
N GLY A 220 -0.76 -10.29 3.57
CA GLY A 220 0.37 -9.87 4.37
C GLY A 220 1.23 -8.78 3.76
N GLY A 221 2.26 -8.43 4.53
CA GLY A 221 3.22 -7.41 4.18
C GLY A 221 2.85 -6.03 4.73
N VAL A 222 3.86 -5.17 4.71
CA VAL A 222 3.81 -3.82 5.27
C VAL A 222 2.74 -2.96 4.59
N CYS A 223 2.40 -3.27 3.33
CA CYS A 223 1.40 -2.53 2.56
C CYS A 223 -0.01 -2.66 3.14
N ILE A 224 -0.47 -3.88 3.45
CA ILE A 224 -1.77 -4.10 4.12
C ILE A 224 -1.79 -3.41 5.48
N GLU A 225 -0.70 -3.50 6.25
CA GLU A 225 -0.61 -2.88 7.56
C GLU A 225 -0.64 -1.35 7.48
N SER A 226 0.10 -0.76 6.54
CA SER A 226 0.13 0.68 6.31
C SER A 226 -1.25 1.21 5.92
N THR A 227 -1.99 0.48 5.09
CA THR A 227 -3.35 0.85 4.71
C THR A 227 -4.30 0.71 5.89
N ARG A 228 -4.20 -0.36 6.68
CA ARG A 228 -5.01 -0.55 7.89
C ARG A 228 -4.83 0.61 8.88
N LEU A 229 -3.57 0.96 9.18
CA LEU A 229 -3.24 2.10 10.05
C LEU A 229 -3.72 3.43 9.44
N ALA A 230 -3.59 3.61 8.13
CA ALA A 230 -4.10 4.80 7.46
C ALA A 230 -5.63 4.91 7.62
N MET A 231 -6.36 3.79 7.55
CA MET A 231 -7.83 3.76 7.72
C MET A 231 -8.30 4.10 9.14
N GLU A 232 -7.46 3.90 10.15
CA GLU A 232 -7.76 4.30 11.55
C GLU A 232 -7.67 5.82 11.74
N ASN A 233 -7.01 6.53 10.82
CA ASN A 233 -6.96 7.99 10.84
C ASN A 233 -8.24 8.57 10.21
N ASP A 234 -8.94 9.44 10.94
CA ASP A 234 -10.18 10.11 10.52
C ASP A 234 -10.12 10.76 9.14
N SER A 235 -8.93 11.22 8.75
CA SER A 235 -8.68 11.84 7.44
C SER A 235 -8.86 10.90 6.25
N PHE A 236 -8.69 9.60 6.46
CA PHE A 236 -8.81 8.59 5.41
C PHE A 236 -10.26 8.35 5.00
N SER A 237 -11.18 8.64 5.93
CA SER A 237 -12.61 8.39 5.80
C SER A 237 -13.44 9.61 5.38
N LYS A 238 -12.86 10.82 5.38
CA LYS A 238 -13.51 12.08 5.01
C LYS A 238 -13.07 12.54 3.63
#